data_AF-A0A7S0GFK9-F1
#
_entry.id   AF-A0A7S0GFK9-F1
#
_cell.length_a   1.000
_cell.length_b   1.000
_cell.length_c   1.000
_cell.angle_alpha   90.00
_cell.angle_beta   90.00
_cell.angle_gamma   90.00
#
_symmetry.space_group_name_H-M   'P 1'
#
loop_
_entity.id
_entity.type
_entity.pdbx_description
1 polymer ?
#
loop_
_entity_poly.entity_id
_entity_poly.type
_entity_poly.pdbx_seq_one_letter_code
_entity_poly.pdbx_strand_id
1 'polypeptide(L)'
;ATLISPFTGRILDWNRVNLGRENCVEPELDEGVVCVKKMQNYFKRHGHETICMPASWRPSRPGNDLDEIRALSGVDRMTIPAPLLEQLLSSEEPLPRQLNPLDCESAEGIEALGTDGNPLDETEFRYLLNMDGCGTDKLGEGIRAFIGETIKLEDAILAKVRAAV
;
A
#
# COMPACT_ATOMS: atom_id res chain seq x y z
N ALA A 1 -12.28 8.68 -6.55
CA ALA A 1 -12.27 8.69 -5.07
C ALA A 1 -11.43 9.86 -4.59
N THR A 2 -11.53 10.32 -3.34
CA THR A 2 -10.65 11.40 -2.84
C THR A 2 -9.23 10.88 -2.56
N LEU A 3 -9.10 9.66 -2.04
CA LEU A 3 -7.84 9.08 -1.59
C LEU A 3 -7.88 7.55 -1.72
N ILE A 4 -6.72 6.93 -1.96
CA ILE A 4 -6.50 5.49 -1.81
C ILE A 4 -5.37 5.22 -0.80
N SER A 5 -5.43 4.08 -0.14
CA SER A 5 -4.45 3.65 0.86
C SER A 5 -3.85 2.28 0.54
N PRO A 6 -2.88 2.18 -0.41
CA PRO A 6 -2.21 0.92 -0.70
C PRO A 6 -1.39 0.43 0.51
N PHE A 7 -1.46 -0.86 0.81
CA PHE A 7 -0.79 -1.46 1.97
C PHE A 7 0.53 -2.11 1.58
N THR A 8 1.58 -1.30 1.48
CA THR A 8 2.93 -1.65 0.99
C THR A 8 3.44 -2.95 1.60
N GLY A 9 3.55 -3.01 2.93
CA GLY A 9 4.12 -4.16 3.60
C GLY A 9 3.28 -5.43 3.57
N ARG A 10 1.95 -5.34 3.33
CA ARG A 10 1.14 -6.57 3.12
C ARG A 10 1.44 -7.21 1.77
N ILE A 11 1.82 -6.41 0.77
CA ILE A 11 2.26 -6.92 -0.54
C ILE A 11 3.59 -7.64 -0.35
N LEU A 12 4.54 -7.04 0.38
CA LEU A 12 5.81 -7.69 0.72
C LEU A 12 5.60 -9.02 1.47
N ASP A 13 4.77 -9.03 2.52
CA ASP A 13 4.45 -10.24 3.30
C ASP A 13 3.89 -11.36 2.39
N TRP A 14 3.00 -11.02 1.45
CA TRP A 14 2.43 -12.00 0.52
C TRP A 14 3.49 -12.58 -0.42
N ASN A 15 4.38 -11.74 -0.98
CA ASN A 15 5.42 -12.17 -1.93
C ASN A 15 6.48 -13.06 -1.25
N ARG A 16 6.86 -12.75 -0.01
CA ARG A 16 7.77 -13.59 0.80
C ARG A 16 7.21 -15.00 0.98
N VAL A 17 5.93 -15.11 1.33
CA VAL A 17 5.28 -16.41 1.60
C VAL A 17 4.98 -17.19 0.32
N ASN A 18 4.38 -16.55 -0.69
CA ASN A 18 3.81 -17.26 -1.85
C ASN A 18 4.80 -17.43 -3.00
N LEU A 19 5.79 -16.54 -3.14
CA LEU A 19 6.78 -16.60 -4.22
C LEU A 19 8.19 -16.98 -3.74
N GLY A 20 8.33 -17.29 -2.44
CA GLY A 20 9.61 -17.70 -1.84
C GLY A 20 10.70 -16.63 -1.95
N ARG A 21 10.32 -15.34 -1.93
CA ARG A 21 11.27 -14.22 -1.99
C ARG A 21 12.12 -14.16 -0.74
N GLU A 22 13.34 -13.64 -0.89
CA GLU A 22 14.26 -13.45 0.22
C GLU A 22 13.71 -12.46 1.25
N ASN A 23 14.07 -12.66 2.52
CA ASN A 23 13.72 -11.73 3.61
C ASN A 23 14.52 -10.42 3.56
N CYS A 24 15.35 -10.24 2.54
CA CYS A 24 16.19 -9.08 2.33
C CYS A 24 16.08 -8.68 0.86
N VAL A 25 15.29 -7.64 0.59
CA VAL A 25 15.11 -7.07 -0.74
C VAL A 25 15.50 -5.60 -0.66
N GLU A 26 16.26 -5.11 -1.64
CA GLU A 26 16.55 -3.68 -1.70
C GLU A 26 15.22 -2.90 -1.80
N PRO A 27 15.03 -1.78 -1.07
CA PRO A 27 13.73 -1.12 -0.96
C PRO A 27 13.13 -0.69 -2.30
N GLU A 28 13.96 -0.43 -3.31
CA GLU A 28 13.53 -0.09 -4.66
C GLU A 28 12.94 -1.28 -5.43
N LEU A 29 13.29 -2.50 -5.03
CA LEU A 29 12.81 -3.77 -5.61
C LEU A 29 11.69 -4.41 -4.78
N ASP A 30 11.38 -3.87 -3.60
CA ASP A 30 10.25 -4.29 -2.77
C ASP A 30 8.95 -4.19 -3.57
N GLU A 31 8.21 -5.30 -3.69
CA GLU A 31 7.02 -5.36 -4.53
C GLU A 31 5.92 -4.40 -4.08
N GLY A 32 5.84 -4.10 -2.78
CA GLY A 32 4.94 -3.08 -2.23
C GLY A 32 5.35 -1.68 -2.68
N VAL A 33 6.64 -1.34 -2.56
CA VAL A 33 7.18 -0.04 -2.99
C VAL A 33 6.99 0.16 -4.50
N VAL A 34 7.31 -0.86 -5.30
CA VAL A 34 7.12 -0.86 -6.76
C VAL A 34 5.65 -0.63 -7.12
N CYS A 35 4.73 -1.31 -6.43
CA CYS A 35 3.29 -1.17 -6.64
C CYS A 35 2.82 0.27 -6.38
N VAL A 36 3.24 0.88 -5.27
CA VAL A 36 2.89 2.27 -4.93
C VAL A 36 3.48 3.27 -5.92
N LYS A 37 4.74 3.09 -6.33
CA LYS A 37 5.39 3.94 -7.36
C LYS A 37 4.59 3.88 -8.68
N LYS A 38 4.17 2.69 -9.09
CA LYS A 38 3.34 2.50 -10.29
C LYS A 38 1.99 3.23 -10.17
N MET A 39 1.29 3.10 -9.03
CA MET A 39 0.01 3.79 -8.81
C MET A 39 0.16 5.31 -8.80
N GLN A 40 1.16 5.84 -8.09
CA GLN A 40 1.44 7.28 -8.05
C GLN A 40 1.73 7.83 -9.45
N ASN A 41 2.61 7.18 -10.21
CA ASN A 41 2.96 7.62 -11.55
C ASN A 41 1.77 7.52 -12.51
N TYR A 42 0.95 6.47 -12.41
CA TYR A 42 -0.30 6.33 -13.16
C TYR A 42 -1.25 7.49 -12.88
N PHE A 43 -1.45 7.86 -11.61
CA PHE A 43 -2.31 8.99 -11.26
C PHE A 43 -1.79 10.32 -11.80
N LYS A 44 -0.50 10.60 -11.69
CA LYS A 44 0.06 11.87 -12.19
C LYS A 44 0.04 11.94 -13.72
N ARG A 45 0.39 10.85 -14.40
CA ARG A 45 0.40 10.77 -15.88
C ARG A 45 -0.99 10.97 -16.48
N HIS A 46 -2.02 10.37 -15.88
CA HIS A 46 -3.39 10.42 -16.39
C HIS A 46 -4.25 11.53 -15.74
N GLY A 47 -3.62 12.45 -15.00
CA GLY A 47 -4.30 13.62 -14.43
C GLY A 47 -5.34 13.30 -13.34
N HIS A 48 -5.20 12.16 -12.65
CA HIS A 48 -6.08 11.81 -11.55
C HIS A 48 -5.78 12.61 -10.28
N GLU A 49 -6.79 13.28 -9.73
CA GLU A 49 -6.68 14.05 -8.47
C GLU A 49 -6.75 13.19 -7.20
N THR A 50 -6.92 11.88 -7.35
CA THR A 50 -6.99 10.96 -6.20
C THR A 50 -5.65 10.97 -5.47
N ILE A 51 -5.68 11.19 -4.16
CA ILE A 51 -4.46 11.19 -3.33
C ILE A 51 -3.96 9.75 -3.16
N CYS A 52 -2.68 9.49 -3.44
CA CYS A 52 -2.04 8.22 -3.10
C CYS A 52 -1.43 8.31 -1.69
N MET A 53 -1.94 7.52 -0.73
CA MET A 53 -1.47 7.52 0.66
C MET A 53 -1.08 6.11 1.12
N PRO A 54 0.13 5.61 0.79
CA PRO A 54 0.61 4.34 1.27
C PRO A 54 0.58 4.23 2.80
N ALA A 55 0.38 2.99 3.26
CA ALA A 55 0.25 2.61 4.67
C ALA A 55 0.75 1.17 4.90
N SER A 56 0.66 0.69 6.14
CA SER A 56 0.95 -0.69 6.53
C SER A 56 2.39 -1.13 6.20
N TRP A 57 3.36 -0.49 6.84
CA TRP A 57 4.79 -0.69 6.59
C TRP A 57 5.35 -2.01 7.12
N ARG A 58 6.33 -2.56 6.40
CA ARG A 58 7.21 -3.64 6.82
C ARG A 58 8.66 -3.30 6.47
N PRO A 59 9.65 -3.79 7.23
CA PRO A 59 11.03 -3.67 6.79
C PRO A 59 11.28 -4.55 5.55
N SER A 60 11.71 -3.95 4.44
CA SER A 60 12.18 -4.67 3.25
C SER A 60 13.45 -5.49 3.56
N ARG A 61 14.28 -4.98 4.50
CA ARG A 61 15.49 -5.65 5.01
C ARG A 61 15.49 -5.71 6.55
N PRO A 62 16.02 -6.79 7.16
CA PRO A 62 16.09 -6.90 8.61
C PRO A 62 16.83 -5.70 9.24
N GLY A 63 16.25 -5.12 10.30
CA GLY A 63 16.84 -3.98 11.01
C GLY A 63 16.68 -2.62 10.32
N ASN A 64 15.89 -2.53 9.24
CA ASN A 64 15.68 -1.30 8.47
C ASN A 64 14.19 -0.90 8.44
N ASP A 65 13.60 -0.59 9.59
CA ASP A 65 12.14 -0.38 9.72
C ASP A 65 11.57 0.81 8.89
N LEU A 66 12.44 1.72 8.44
CA LEU A 66 12.08 2.93 7.70
C LEU A 66 12.29 2.82 6.19
N ASP A 67 12.76 1.67 5.69
CA ASP A 67 13.26 1.56 4.32
C ASP A 67 12.17 1.73 3.25
N GLU A 68 11.01 1.06 3.39
CA GLU A 68 9.84 1.30 2.51
C GLU A 68 9.39 2.77 2.53
N ILE A 69 9.37 3.40 3.71
CA ILE A 69 8.95 4.80 3.89
C ILE A 69 9.90 5.72 3.13
N ARG A 70 11.22 5.52 3.28
CA ARG A 70 12.25 6.32 2.62
C ARG A 70 12.23 6.13 1.11
N ALA A 71 12.04 4.89 0.65
CA ALA A 71 11.93 4.53 -0.75
C ALA A 71 10.71 5.16 -1.46
N LEU A 72 9.70 5.56 -0.68
CA LEU A 72 8.49 6.24 -1.16
C LEU A 72 8.45 7.74 -0.86
N SER A 73 9.54 8.33 -0.38
CA SER A 73 9.60 9.77 -0.10
C SER A 73 9.23 10.60 -1.33
N GLY A 74 8.27 11.51 -1.18
CA GLY A 74 7.73 12.32 -2.28
C GLY A 74 6.39 11.84 -2.87
N VAL A 75 5.83 10.73 -2.38
CA VAL A 75 4.40 10.40 -2.58
C VAL A 75 3.50 11.47 -1.95
N ASP A 76 2.22 11.53 -2.33
CA ASP A 76 1.31 12.60 -1.91
C ASP A 76 1.13 12.69 -0.38
N ARG A 77 0.91 11.54 0.29
CA ARG A 77 0.77 11.43 1.74
C ARG A 77 1.27 10.07 2.24
N MET A 78 1.52 9.94 3.54
CA MET A 78 1.83 8.65 4.17
C MET A 78 1.09 8.54 5.50
N THR A 79 0.57 7.35 5.80
CA THR A 79 0.07 7.04 7.16
C THR A 79 1.13 6.23 7.89
N ILE A 80 1.83 6.83 8.85
CA ILE A 80 2.97 6.23 9.56
C ILE A 80 2.60 6.04 11.04
N PRO A 81 2.79 4.85 11.64
CA PRO A 81 2.52 4.61 13.05
C PRO A 81 3.53 5.34 13.95
N ALA A 82 3.10 5.68 15.18
CA ALA A 82 3.89 6.50 16.10
C ALA A 82 5.34 6.01 16.33
N PRO A 83 5.62 4.70 16.52
CA PRO A 83 7.00 4.24 16.72
C PRO A 83 7.93 4.55 15.53
N LEU A 84 7.42 4.45 14.29
CA LEU A 84 8.22 4.76 13.09
C LEU A 84 8.37 6.28 12.90
N LEU A 85 7.37 7.08 13.32
CA LEU A 85 7.51 8.54 13.35
C LEU A 85 8.58 8.99 14.35
N GLU A 86 8.67 8.34 15.51
CA GLU A 86 9.72 8.61 16.50
C GLU A 86 11.10 8.27 15.94
N GLN A 87 11.25 7.12 15.27
CA GLN A 87 12.49 6.76 14.59
C GLN A 87 12.88 7.79 13.52
N LEU A 88 11.92 8.24 12.68
CA LEU A 88 12.16 9.30 11.69
C LEU A 88 12.57 10.62 12.33
N LEU A 89 11.92 11.01 13.42
CA LEU A 89 12.25 12.23 14.16
C LEU A 89 13.66 12.18 14.76
N SER A 90 14.12 11.01 15.18
CA SER A 90 15.45 10.80 15.75
C SER A 90 16.57 10.65 14.71
N SER A 91 16.21 10.50 13.43
CA SER A 91 17.17 10.22 12.37
C SER A 91 17.74 11.51 11.77
N GLU A 92 19.06 11.60 11.67
CA GLU A 92 19.78 12.66 10.95
C GLU A 92 20.24 12.21 9.55
N GLU A 93 19.83 11.02 9.10
CA GLU A 93 20.21 10.50 7.80
C GLU A 93 19.58 11.32 6.66
N PRO A 94 20.29 11.53 5.53
CA PRO A 94 19.72 12.19 4.38
C PRO A 94 18.45 11.48 3.89
N LEU A 95 17.39 12.26 3.63
CA LEU A 95 16.14 11.79 3.04
C LEU A 95 15.94 12.35 1.64
N PRO A 96 16.66 11.83 0.61
CA PRO A 96 16.48 12.27 -0.75
C PRO A 96 15.09 11.88 -1.25
N ARG A 97 14.40 12.83 -1.87
CA ARG A 97 13.09 12.61 -2.50
C ARG A 97 13.20 11.56 -3.61
N GLN A 98 12.43 10.48 -3.51
CA GLN A 98 12.43 9.36 -4.46
C GLN A 98 11.37 9.49 -5.56
N LEU A 99 10.22 10.11 -5.27
CA LEU A 99 9.16 10.33 -6.25
C LEU A 99 8.96 11.82 -6.51
N ASN A 100 9.19 12.25 -7.74
CA ASN A 100 8.87 13.59 -8.20
C ASN A 100 7.63 13.53 -9.12
N PRO A 101 6.54 14.27 -8.81
CA PRO A 101 5.36 14.31 -9.66
C PRO A 101 5.64 14.74 -11.11
N LEU A 102 6.72 15.50 -11.36
CA LEU A 102 7.08 15.97 -12.70
C LEU A 102 7.71 14.87 -13.57
N ASP A 103 8.22 13.79 -12.98
CA ASP A 103 8.93 12.74 -13.72
C ASP A 103 7.96 11.73 -14.37
N CYS A 104 6.66 11.82 -14.10
CA CYS A 104 5.65 10.87 -14.55
C CYS A 104 5.44 10.85 -16.08
N GLU A 105 5.80 11.92 -16.78
CA GLU A 105 5.73 11.96 -18.26
C GLU A 105 6.76 11.02 -18.90
N SER A 106 7.93 10.86 -18.26
CA SER A 106 9.01 9.98 -18.69
C SER A 106 8.84 8.51 -18.28
N ALA A 107 7.83 8.20 -17.46
CA ALA A 107 7.58 6.84 -17.01
C ALA A 107 7.00 5.98 -18.16
N GLU A 108 7.84 5.16 -18.77
CA GLU A 108 7.46 4.19 -19.80
C GLU A 108 6.53 3.09 -19.23
N GLY A 109 5.66 2.53 -20.08
CA GLY A 109 4.84 1.37 -19.72
C GLY A 109 3.65 1.66 -18.80
N ILE A 110 3.22 2.93 -18.70
CA ILE A 110 2.03 3.35 -17.94
C ILE A 110 0.89 3.68 -18.92
N GLU A 111 0.38 2.65 -19.57
CA GLU A 111 -0.77 2.73 -20.48
C GLU A 111 -2.06 3.00 -19.70
N ALA A 112 -3.03 3.64 -20.37
CA ALA A 112 -4.37 3.78 -19.81
C ALA A 112 -4.98 2.40 -19.58
N LEU A 113 -5.65 2.22 -18.43
CA LEU A 113 -6.39 1.01 -18.13
C LEU A 113 -7.78 1.11 -18.76
N GLY A 114 -8.28 -0.03 -19.26
CA GLY A 114 -9.57 -0.15 -19.96
C GLY A 114 -9.39 -0.32 -21.47
N THR A 115 -10.49 -0.55 -22.17
CA THR A 115 -10.51 -0.81 -23.63
C THR A 115 -11.02 0.40 -24.41
N ASP A 116 -10.38 0.66 -25.56
CA ASP A 116 -10.79 1.71 -26.52
C ASP A 116 -10.97 3.11 -25.93
N GLY A 117 -10.15 3.45 -24.92
CA GLY A 117 -10.20 4.76 -24.24
C GLY A 117 -11.32 4.90 -23.21
N ASN A 118 -12.05 3.82 -22.91
CA ASN A 118 -13.06 3.81 -21.86
C ASN A 118 -12.46 3.43 -20.51
N PRO A 119 -13.03 3.93 -19.39
CA PRO A 119 -12.69 3.43 -18.07
C PRO A 119 -12.97 1.94 -17.96
N LEU A 120 -12.19 1.29 -17.11
CA LEU A 120 -12.29 -0.13 -16.84
C LEU A 120 -13.70 -0.54 -16.37
N ASP A 121 -14.31 -1.51 -17.05
CA ASP A 121 -15.64 -2.00 -16.67
C ASP A 121 -15.60 -3.06 -15.55
N GLU A 122 -16.76 -3.51 -15.07
CA GLU A 122 -16.82 -4.51 -13.99
C GLU A 122 -16.19 -5.86 -14.40
N THR A 123 -16.37 -6.28 -15.65
CA THR A 123 -15.87 -7.56 -16.15
C THR A 123 -14.35 -7.54 -16.23
N GLU A 124 -13.80 -6.48 -16.82
CA GLU A 124 -12.37 -6.22 -16.90
C GLU A 124 -11.76 -6.10 -15.49
N PHE A 125 -12.44 -5.41 -14.57
CA PHE A 125 -11.98 -5.25 -13.18
C PHE A 125 -11.86 -6.60 -12.49
N ARG A 126 -12.91 -7.41 -12.55
CA ARG A 126 -12.94 -8.73 -11.92
C ARG A 126 -11.89 -9.65 -12.54
N TYR A 127 -11.70 -9.59 -13.85
CA TYR A 127 -10.67 -10.37 -14.53
C TYR A 127 -9.27 -9.97 -14.06
N LEU A 128 -8.92 -8.68 -14.13
CA LEU A 128 -7.60 -8.19 -13.72
C LEU A 128 -7.31 -8.45 -12.24
N LEU A 129 -8.30 -8.24 -11.37
CA LEU A 129 -8.16 -8.55 -9.95
C LEU A 129 -7.90 -10.04 -9.74
N ASN A 130 -8.64 -10.93 -10.43
CA ASN A 130 -8.44 -12.36 -10.33
C ASN A 130 -7.08 -12.83 -10.87
N MET A 131 -6.51 -12.11 -11.84
CA MET A 131 -5.16 -12.38 -12.35
C MET A 131 -4.06 -11.88 -11.41
N ASP A 132 -4.38 -10.99 -10.46
CA ASP A 132 -3.49 -10.57 -9.38
C ASP A 132 -3.73 -11.42 -8.13
N GLY A 133 -2.92 -12.46 -7.95
CA GLY A 133 -2.99 -13.36 -6.79
C GLY A 133 -2.83 -12.63 -5.45
N CYS A 134 -1.90 -11.67 -5.38
CA CYS A 134 -1.67 -10.88 -4.17
C CYS A 134 -2.88 -9.98 -3.87
N GLY A 135 -3.35 -9.25 -4.88
CA GLY A 135 -4.53 -8.38 -4.78
C GLY A 135 -5.78 -9.14 -4.33
N THR A 136 -6.05 -10.29 -4.94
CA THR A 136 -7.20 -11.14 -4.59
C THR A 136 -7.10 -11.67 -3.16
N ASP A 137 -5.97 -12.26 -2.79
CA ASP A 137 -5.79 -12.88 -1.47
C ASP A 137 -5.83 -11.84 -0.35
N LYS A 138 -5.06 -10.75 -0.49
CA LYS A 138 -4.95 -9.73 0.55
C LYS A 138 -6.19 -8.88 0.70
N LEU A 139 -6.97 -8.68 -0.37
CA LEU A 139 -8.29 -8.06 -0.27
C LEU A 139 -9.23 -8.94 0.56
N GLY A 140 -9.35 -10.22 0.22
CA GLY A 140 -10.22 -11.16 0.94
C GLY A 140 -9.79 -11.36 2.41
N GLU A 141 -8.49 -11.53 2.66
CA GLU A 141 -7.92 -11.66 4.00
C GLU A 141 -8.20 -10.41 4.85
N GLY A 142 -7.97 -9.22 4.29
CA GLY A 142 -8.18 -7.95 4.99
C GLY A 142 -9.62 -7.75 5.42
N ILE A 143 -10.59 -8.01 4.53
CA ILE A 143 -12.02 -7.88 4.85
C ILE A 143 -12.40 -8.84 5.99
N ARG A 144 -11.99 -10.11 5.90
CA ARG A 144 -12.29 -11.11 6.96
C ARG A 144 -11.68 -10.71 8.30
N ALA A 145 -10.47 -10.19 8.31
CA ALA A 145 -9.81 -9.72 9.53
C ALA A 145 -10.57 -8.55 10.17
N PHE A 146 -11.00 -7.56 9.39
CA PHE A 146 -11.77 -6.43 9.93
C PHE A 146 -13.14 -6.86 10.47
N ILE A 147 -13.82 -7.80 9.81
CA ILE A 147 -15.07 -8.38 10.32
C ILE A 147 -14.82 -9.07 11.67
N GLY A 148 -13.75 -9.87 11.77
CA GLY A 148 -13.38 -10.54 13.01
C GLY A 148 -13.11 -9.58 14.18
N GLU A 149 -12.37 -8.49 13.93
CA GLU A 149 -12.13 -7.46 14.96
C GLU A 149 -13.40 -6.68 15.33
N THR A 150 -14.31 -6.47 14.38
CA THR A 150 -15.60 -5.82 14.63
C THR A 150 -16.46 -6.66 15.59
N ILE A 151 -16.55 -7.98 15.37
CA ILE A 151 -17.29 -8.89 16.24
C ILE A 151 -16.71 -8.86 17.67
N LYS A 152 -15.38 -8.91 17.81
CA LYS A 152 -14.72 -8.80 19.13
C LYS A 152 -15.05 -7.50 19.84
N LEU A 153 -15.10 -6.39 19.10
CA LEU A 153 -15.48 -5.08 19.63
C LEU A 153 -16.93 -5.07 20.11
N GLU A 154 -17.85 -5.62 19.31
CA GLU A 154 -19.27 -5.74 19.67
C GLU A 154 -19.45 -6.58 20.95
N ASP A 155 -18.79 -7.72 21.05
CA ASP A 155 -18.82 -8.58 22.24
C ASP A 155 -18.30 -7.85 23.49
N ALA A 156 -17.19 -7.10 23.34
CA ALA A 156 -16.62 -6.31 24.43
C ALA A 156 -17.57 -5.19 24.90
N ILE A 157 -18.27 -4.53 23.97
CA ILE A 157 -19.29 -3.52 24.28
C ILE A 157 -20.47 -4.19 25.00
N LEU A 158 -20.98 -5.30 24.48
CA LEU A 158 -22.11 -6.04 25.08
C LEU A 158 -21.80 -6.52 26.50
N ALA A 159 -20.59 -7.02 26.74
CA ALA A 159 -20.16 -7.42 28.07
C ALA A 159 -20.21 -6.24 29.07
N LYS A 160 -19.76 -5.05 28.64
CA LYS A 160 -19.82 -3.85 29.48
C LYS A 160 -21.23 -3.36 29.72
N VAL A 161 -22.09 -3.38 28.71
CA VAL A 161 -23.50 -2.99 28.85
C VAL A 161 -24.23 -3.93 29.81
N ARG A 162 -24.01 -5.25 29.69
CA ARG A 162 -24.62 -6.24 30.59
C ARG A 162 -24.14 -6.13 32.03
N ALA A 163 -22.88 -5.79 32.26
CA ALA A 163 -22.34 -5.60 33.61
C ALA A 163 -22.86 -4.32 34.30
N ALA A 164 -23.44 -3.40 33.54
CA ALA A 164 -23.99 -2.14 34.04
C ALA A 164 -25.51 -2.20 34.34
N VAL A 165 -26.17 -3.32 34.04
CA VAL A 165 -27.58 -3.61 34.31
C VAL A 165 -27.68 -4.62 35.45
#